data_AF-A0A2H3E6K0-F1
#
_entry.id   AF-A0A2H3E6K0-F1
#
_cell.length_a   1.000
_cell.length_b   1.000
_cell.length_c   1.000
_cell.angle_alpha   90.00
_cell.angle_beta   90.00
_cell.angle_gamma   90.00
#
_symmetry.space_group_name_H-M   'P 1'
#
loop_
_entity.id
_entity.type
_entity.pdbx_description
1 polymer ?
#
loop_
_entity_poly.entity_id
_entity_poly.type
_entity_poly.pdbx_seq_one_letter_code
_entity_poly.pdbx_strand_id
1 'polypeptide(L)'
;NHKISGKKCKCEKCKEERHKGCTNPAKCLSTVKKLLNELPVHWKQQNDNEDETEETSDKESQENNDSIKTFEYQLPTSNNIYNALRIFTTAEDNLKDIPQPRNTENNIITVYTNGTCKLNGDINAQAGSGIWINKDNTINKACRVPGLNQNTETGELYAIEYTACKIPKDVQLKIESKSKYMINAITSSLPYYEDKGWIGVQNAHEIKRTIAWL
;
A
#
# COMPACT_ATOMS: atom_id res chain seq x y z
N ASN A 1 -10.56 -3.54 38.94
CA ASN A 1 -9.36 -4.05 39.65
C ASN A 1 -9.00 -5.47 39.23
N HIS A 2 -8.26 -5.61 38.13
CA HIS A 2 -7.67 -6.88 37.71
C HIS A 2 -6.39 -7.16 38.51
N LYS A 3 -6.09 -8.43 38.80
CA LYS A 3 -4.86 -8.86 39.50
C LYS A 3 -3.98 -9.61 38.50
N ILE A 4 -2.79 -9.07 38.27
CA ILE A 4 -1.81 -9.58 37.31
C ILE A 4 -1.13 -10.87 37.84
N SER A 5 -1.17 -11.10 39.16
CA SER A 5 -0.64 -12.29 39.80
C SER A 5 -1.72 -13.03 40.62
N GLY A 6 -1.72 -14.36 40.51
CA GLY A 6 -2.56 -15.28 41.30
C GLY A 6 -3.72 -15.94 40.53
N LYS A 7 -4.06 -17.17 40.93
CA LYS A 7 -5.08 -18.04 40.26
C LYS A 7 -6.54 -17.58 40.45
N LYS A 8 -6.81 -16.67 41.39
CA LYS A 8 -8.18 -16.31 41.83
C LYS A 8 -8.45 -14.81 41.74
N CYS A 9 -8.13 -14.19 40.60
CA CYS A 9 -8.55 -12.82 40.35
C CYS A 9 -10.09 -12.72 40.39
N LYS A 10 -10.61 -11.73 41.12
CA LYS A 10 -12.06 -11.54 41.32
C LYS A 10 -12.72 -10.65 40.25
N CYS A 11 -11.99 -10.17 39.24
CA CYS A 11 -12.59 -9.36 38.18
C CYS A 11 -13.50 -10.20 37.27
N GLU A 12 -14.50 -9.57 36.67
CA GLU A 12 -15.57 -10.26 35.93
C GLU A 12 -15.04 -11.10 34.78
N LYS A 13 -14.17 -10.52 33.92
CA LYS A 13 -13.48 -11.24 32.83
C LYS A 13 -12.74 -12.50 33.30
N CYS A 14 -12.10 -12.48 34.48
CA CYS A 14 -11.40 -13.65 35.02
C CYS A 14 -12.34 -14.68 35.66
N LYS A 15 -13.58 -14.30 36.00
CA LYS A 15 -14.60 -15.28 36.41
C LYS A 15 -15.17 -15.97 35.18
N GLU A 16 -15.52 -15.21 34.15
CA GLU A 16 -16.04 -15.73 32.88
C GLU A 16 -15.09 -16.76 32.25
N GLU A 17 -13.79 -16.44 32.14
CA GLU A 17 -12.81 -17.38 31.60
C GLU A 17 -12.65 -18.65 32.47
N ARG A 18 -12.85 -18.55 33.78
CA ARG A 18 -12.89 -19.73 34.66
C ARG A 18 -14.15 -20.57 34.44
N HIS A 19 -15.30 -19.95 34.16
CA HIS A 19 -16.52 -20.67 33.79
C HIS A 19 -16.38 -21.41 32.45
N LYS A 20 -15.55 -20.90 31.52
CA LYS A 20 -15.18 -21.57 30.27
C LYS A 20 -14.14 -22.70 30.44
N GLY A 21 -13.67 -22.95 31.67
CA GLY A 21 -12.74 -24.04 31.99
C GLY A 21 -11.27 -23.64 32.16
N CYS A 22 -10.91 -22.35 32.06
CA CYS A 22 -9.54 -21.90 32.28
C CYS A 22 -9.16 -21.97 33.77
N THR A 23 -8.08 -22.67 34.12
CA THR A 23 -7.65 -22.83 35.52
C THR A 23 -6.84 -21.65 36.06
N ASN A 24 -6.27 -20.82 35.18
CA ASN A 24 -5.48 -19.65 35.56
C ASN A 24 -5.48 -18.54 34.49
N PRO A 25 -6.57 -17.75 34.38
CA PRO A 25 -6.68 -16.69 33.38
C PRO A 25 -5.55 -15.65 33.43
N ALA A 26 -5.01 -15.37 34.63
CA ALA A 26 -3.90 -14.43 34.79
C ALA A 26 -2.61 -14.92 34.11
N LYS A 27 -2.36 -16.24 34.10
CA LYS A 27 -1.22 -16.83 33.38
C LYS A 27 -1.42 -16.79 31.87
N CYS A 28 -2.63 -17.04 31.38
CA CYS A 28 -2.95 -16.87 29.96
C CYS A 28 -2.70 -15.43 29.51
N LEU A 29 -3.20 -14.45 30.27
CA LEU A 29 -2.99 -13.03 29.98
C LEU A 29 -1.50 -12.66 29.98
N SER A 30 -0.70 -13.17 30.93
CA SER A 30 0.72 -12.88 30.98
C SER A 30 1.49 -13.52 29.82
N THR A 31 1.11 -14.73 29.39
CA THR A 31 1.64 -15.37 28.19
C THR A 31 1.29 -14.56 26.94
N VAL A 32 0.03 -14.15 26.76
CA VAL A 32 -0.39 -13.32 25.63
C VAL A 32 0.38 -11.99 25.62
N LYS A 33 0.54 -11.32 26.77
CA LYS A 33 1.34 -10.10 26.87
C LYS A 33 2.80 -10.30 26.45
N LYS A 34 3.41 -11.43 26.82
CA LYS A 34 4.77 -11.77 26.37
C LYS A 34 4.83 -11.94 24.86
N LEU A 35 3.92 -12.73 24.30
CA LEU A 35 3.82 -12.96 22.85
C LEU A 35 3.60 -11.64 22.08
N LEU A 36 2.68 -10.78 22.56
CA LEU A 36 2.44 -9.47 21.95
C LEU A 36 3.67 -8.55 22.04
N ASN A 37 4.45 -8.62 23.12
CA ASN A 37 5.67 -7.84 23.27
C ASN A 37 6.81 -8.32 22.34
N GLU A 38 6.82 -9.61 22.02
CA GLU A 38 7.76 -10.26 21.10
C GLU A 38 7.41 -10.04 19.62
N LEU A 39 6.20 -9.56 19.31
CA LEU A 39 5.85 -9.20 17.95
C LEU A 39 6.82 -8.13 17.41
N PRO A 40 7.30 -8.26 16.16
CA PRO A 40 8.02 -7.19 15.49
C PRO A 40 7.22 -5.89 15.50
N VAL A 41 7.90 -4.74 15.45
CA VAL A 41 7.27 -3.41 15.54
C VAL A 41 6.11 -3.25 14.54
N HIS A 42 6.24 -3.82 13.33
CA HIS A 42 5.21 -3.77 12.29
C HIS A 42 3.96 -4.64 12.56
N TRP A 43 4.00 -5.57 13.52
CA TRP A 43 2.85 -6.36 13.97
C TRP A 43 2.31 -5.90 15.33
N LYS A 44 2.95 -4.92 15.99
CA LYS A 44 2.41 -4.36 17.23
C LYS A 44 1.26 -3.44 16.86
N GLN A 45 0.06 -3.72 17.37
CA GLN A 45 -1.05 -2.77 17.32
C GLN A 45 -0.55 -1.46 17.94
N GLN A 46 -0.44 -0.41 17.13
CA GLN A 46 -0.25 0.93 17.66
C GLN A 46 -1.51 1.26 18.46
N ASN A 47 -1.33 1.71 19.70
CA ASN A 47 -2.44 2.27 20.45
C ASN A 47 -2.74 3.62 19.80
N ASP A 48 -3.60 3.61 18.79
CA ASP A 48 -4.17 4.81 18.20
C ASP A 48 -5.17 5.36 19.23
N ASN A 49 -4.63 5.95 20.31
CA ASN A 49 -5.34 6.85 21.20
C ASN A 49 -5.11 8.30 20.73
N GLU A 50 -5.09 8.49 19.41
CA GLU A 50 -5.50 9.74 18.82
C GLU A 50 -6.83 9.38 18.19
N ASP A 51 -7.91 9.79 18.86
CA ASP A 51 -9.22 9.90 18.23
C ASP A 51 -9.01 10.73 16.96
N GLU A 52 -8.76 10.06 15.82
CA GLU A 52 -9.03 10.63 14.52
C GLU A 52 -10.54 10.81 14.52
N THR A 53 -10.96 12.00 14.94
CA THR A 53 -12.27 12.53 14.62
C THR A 53 -12.52 12.20 13.16
N GLU A 54 -13.49 11.33 12.91
CA GLU A 54 -14.15 11.18 11.63
C GLU A 54 -14.69 12.55 11.24
N GLU A 55 -13.83 13.42 10.72
CA GLU A 55 -14.25 14.46 9.81
C GLU A 55 -14.64 13.72 8.54
N THR A 56 -15.90 13.31 8.50
CA THR A 56 -16.65 13.26 7.27
C THR A 56 -16.56 14.66 6.67
N SER A 57 -15.46 14.94 5.97
CA SER A 57 -15.44 16.00 4.99
C SER A 57 -16.43 15.54 3.94
N ASP A 58 -17.60 16.16 4.01
CA ASP A 58 -18.60 16.12 2.96
C ASP A 58 -17.85 16.25 1.63
N LYS A 59 -18.02 15.24 0.79
CA LYS A 59 -17.52 15.24 -0.58
C LYS A 59 -18.27 16.35 -1.33
N GLU A 60 -17.83 17.59 -1.15
CA GLU A 60 -17.97 18.60 -2.16
C GLU A 60 -17.18 18.08 -3.36
N SER A 61 -17.93 17.59 -4.32
CA SER A 61 -17.52 17.41 -5.70
C SER A 61 -16.90 18.71 -6.19
N GLN A 62 -15.59 18.84 -6.02
CA GLN A 62 -14.78 19.80 -6.76
C GLN A 62 -14.67 19.30 -8.19
N GLU A 63 -15.68 19.65 -8.99
CA GLU A 63 -15.50 19.78 -10.42
C GLU A 63 -14.40 20.82 -10.69
N ASN A 64 -13.48 20.45 -11.59
CA ASN A 64 -12.67 21.31 -12.48
C ASN A 64 -11.14 21.33 -12.28
N ASN A 65 -10.49 20.21 -12.62
CA ASN A 65 -9.54 20.15 -13.73
C ASN A 65 -9.40 18.70 -14.18
N ASP A 66 -9.86 18.36 -15.38
CA ASP A 66 -9.92 17.00 -15.95
C ASP A 66 -8.52 16.34 -16.19
N SER A 67 -7.45 16.93 -15.66
CA SER A 67 -6.04 16.58 -15.94
C SER A 67 -5.28 15.95 -14.78
N ILE A 68 -5.62 16.24 -13.52
CA ILE A 68 -4.87 15.72 -12.36
C ILE A 68 -5.74 14.74 -11.58
N LYS A 69 -5.26 13.49 -11.47
CA LYS A 69 -5.87 12.47 -10.62
C LYS A 69 -4.99 12.22 -9.40
N THR A 70 -5.60 12.32 -8.22
CA THR A 70 -4.93 12.03 -6.94
C THR A 70 -4.96 10.53 -6.67
N PHE A 71 -3.81 9.97 -6.30
CA PHE A 71 -3.75 8.65 -5.69
C PHE A 71 -4.06 8.80 -4.20
N GLU A 72 -5.22 8.32 -3.78
CA GLU A 72 -5.60 8.31 -2.36
C GLU A 72 -5.22 6.97 -1.75
N TYR A 73 -4.20 6.99 -0.88
CA TYR A 73 -3.90 5.84 -0.04
C TYR A 73 -4.97 5.73 1.05
N GLN A 74 -6.05 5.02 0.76
CA GLN A 74 -7.06 4.70 1.76
C GLN A 74 -6.64 3.43 2.48
N LEU A 75 -6.43 3.54 3.80
CA LEU A 75 -6.41 2.37 4.67
C LEU A 75 -7.84 1.85 4.76
N PRO A 76 -8.10 0.59 4.37
CA PRO A 76 -9.44 0.02 4.47
C PRO A 76 -9.89 -0.04 5.93
N THR A 77 -10.77 0.89 6.32
CA THR A 77 -11.37 1.04 7.68
C THR A 77 -12.42 -0.03 8.00
N SER A 78 -12.40 -1.16 7.30
CA SER A 78 -13.42 -2.17 7.45
C SER A 78 -13.22 -2.97 8.75
N ASN A 79 -14.32 -3.24 9.46
CA ASN A 79 -14.37 -4.17 10.59
C ASN A 79 -13.95 -5.61 10.25
N ASN A 80 -13.67 -5.91 8.98
CA ASN A 80 -13.17 -7.19 8.52
C ASN A 80 -11.70 -7.13 8.06
N ILE A 81 -10.91 -8.06 8.60
CA ILE A 81 -9.45 -8.13 8.45
C ILE A 81 -8.98 -8.34 7.00
N TYR A 82 -9.80 -8.97 6.16
CA TYR A 82 -9.43 -9.18 4.74
C TYR A 82 -9.45 -7.89 3.92
N ASN A 83 -10.24 -6.89 4.33
CA ASN A 83 -10.17 -5.59 3.70
C ASN A 83 -8.96 -4.84 4.25
N ALA A 84 -8.69 -4.92 5.57
CA ALA A 84 -7.64 -4.17 6.27
C ALA A 84 -6.18 -4.49 5.82
N LEU A 85 -5.96 -5.53 5.02
CA LEU A 85 -4.62 -6.03 4.68
C LEU A 85 -4.41 -6.07 3.16
N ARG A 86 -3.45 -5.29 2.67
CA ARG A 86 -2.84 -5.46 1.35
C ARG A 86 -1.51 -6.17 1.50
N ILE A 87 -1.47 -7.49 1.22
CA ILE A 87 -0.23 -8.28 1.25
C ILE A 87 0.17 -8.60 -0.19
N PHE A 88 1.16 -7.88 -0.70
CA PHE A 88 1.76 -8.11 -2.01
C PHE A 88 3.17 -8.69 -1.82
N THR A 89 3.27 -9.90 -1.24
CA THR A 89 4.57 -10.53 -0.97
C THR A 89 4.66 -11.91 -1.58
N THR A 90 5.84 -12.24 -2.09
CA THR A 90 6.33 -13.59 -2.30
C THR A 90 7.10 -14.06 -1.06
N ALA A 91 7.35 -15.37 -0.93
CA ALA A 91 8.00 -15.93 0.26
C ALA A 91 9.42 -15.39 0.53
N GLU A 92 10.06 -14.76 -0.47
CA GLU A 92 11.38 -14.15 -0.37
C GLU A 92 11.37 -12.65 -0.01
N ASP A 93 10.20 -11.99 0.05
CA ASP A 93 10.13 -10.55 0.28
C ASP A 93 10.36 -10.21 1.76
N ASN A 94 11.52 -9.59 2.01
CA ASN A 94 11.87 -9.04 3.31
C ASN A 94 10.94 -7.87 3.65
N LEU A 95 9.94 -8.13 4.49
CA LEU A 95 8.99 -7.17 5.11
C LEU A 95 9.69 -6.12 6.00
N LYS A 96 10.64 -5.36 5.46
CA LYS A 96 11.39 -4.34 6.22
C LYS A 96 10.71 -2.98 6.21
N ASP A 97 9.90 -2.70 5.20
CA ASP A 97 9.28 -1.39 5.04
C ASP A 97 7.76 -1.51 5.17
N ILE A 98 7.21 -0.90 6.22
CA ILE A 98 5.78 -0.60 6.28
C ILE A 98 5.51 0.38 5.12
N PRO A 99 4.50 0.14 4.26
CA PRO A 99 4.09 1.15 3.28
C PRO A 99 3.68 2.41 4.03
N GLN A 100 4.60 3.38 4.11
CA GLN A 100 4.27 4.68 4.68
C GLN A 100 3.68 5.54 3.55
N PRO A 101 2.50 6.15 3.77
CA PRO A 101 2.00 7.15 2.85
C PRO A 101 3.04 8.26 2.73
N ARG A 102 3.12 8.88 1.55
CA ARG A 102 4.05 9.99 1.36
C ARG A 102 3.64 11.15 2.27
N ASN A 103 4.54 11.62 3.14
CA ASN A 103 4.32 12.80 3.99
C ASN A 103 4.73 14.04 3.20
N THR A 104 3.78 14.90 2.85
CA THR A 104 3.92 15.89 1.77
C THR A 104 4.01 17.32 2.25
N GLU A 105 4.88 17.62 3.23
CA GLU A 105 5.13 19.02 3.59
C GLU A 105 5.88 19.75 2.45
N ASN A 106 5.11 20.47 1.62
CA ASN A 106 5.52 21.52 0.68
C ASN A 106 6.51 21.20 -0.46
N ASN A 107 7.10 20.00 -0.53
CA ASN A 107 8.01 19.61 -1.61
C ASN A 107 7.33 18.70 -2.64
N ILE A 108 7.11 19.23 -3.85
CA ILE A 108 6.56 18.49 -5.00
C ILE A 108 7.65 18.28 -6.05
N ILE A 109 7.89 17.02 -6.42
CA ILE A 109 8.69 16.67 -7.60
C ILE A 109 7.77 16.23 -8.72
N THR A 110 7.88 16.90 -9.87
CA THR A 110 7.20 16.49 -11.11
C THR A 110 8.08 15.52 -11.88
N VAL A 111 7.53 14.37 -12.25
CA VAL A 111 8.22 13.31 -12.98
C VAL A 111 7.42 12.96 -14.22
N TYR A 112 8.07 13.00 -15.36
CA TYR A 112 7.52 12.60 -16.64
C TYR A 112 7.89 11.15 -16.91
N THR A 113 6.87 10.33 -17.14
CA THR A 113 7.04 8.89 -17.38
C THR A 113 6.53 8.54 -18.78
N ASN A 114 7.19 7.57 -19.40
CA ASN A 114 6.77 7.09 -20.71
C ASN A 114 7.20 5.63 -20.91
N GLY A 115 6.31 4.82 -21.45
CA GLY A 115 6.59 3.46 -21.91
C GLY A 115 6.63 3.41 -23.43
N THR A 116 7.44 2.53 -23.97
CA THR A 116 7.41 2.15 -25.39
C THR A 116 7.53 0.65 -25.50
N CYS A 117 7.01 0.07 -26.57
CA CYS A 117 7.19 -1.36 -26.82
C CYS A 117 7.39 -1.62 -28.31
N LYS A 118 8.48 -2.31 -28.64
CA LYS A 118 8.69 -2.88 -29.97
C LYS A 118 7.86 -4.17 -30.07
N LEU A 119 7.20 -4.39 -31.21
CA LEU A 119 6.33 -5.56 -31.44
C LEU A 119 5.27 -5.72 -30.33
N ASN A 120 4.60 -4.62 -29.94
CA ASN A 120 3.61 -4.66 -28.86
C ASN A 120 2.48 -5.66 -29.19
N GLY A 121 2.17 -6.56 -28.25
CA GLY A 121 1.20 -7.65 -28.43
C GLY A 121 1.77 -8.92 -29.08
N ASP A 122 3.04 -8.93 -29.46
CA ASP A 122 3.74 -10.11 -29.99
C ASP A 122 4.43 -10.90 -28.86
N ILE A 123 4.67 -12.20 -29.08
CA ILE A 123 5.45 -13.03 -28.14
C ILE A 123 6.91 -12.56 -27.99
N ASN A 124 7.44 -11.85 -28.98
CA ASN A 124 8.78 -11.27 -28.98
C ASN A 124 8.77 -9.78 -28.61
N ALA A 125 7.70 -9.29 -27.99
CA ALA A 125 7.57 -7.92 -27.57
C ALA A 125 8.74 -7.48 -26.67
N GLN A 126 9.15 -6.23 -26.82
CA GLN A 126 10.25 -5.64 -26.04
C GLN A 126 9.87 -4.26 -25.55
N ALA A 127 9.56 -4.17 -24.26
CA ALA A 127 9.13 -2.93 -23.63
C ALA A 127 10.32 -2.16 -23.01
N GLY A 128 10.30 -0.85 -23.16
CA GLY A 128 11.22 0.10 -22.54
C GLY A 128 10.48 1.14 -21.71
N SER A 129 11.18 1.68 -20.72
CA SER A 129 10.69 2.68 -19.78
C SER A 129 11.59 3.90 -19.79
N GLY A 130 10.98 5.08 -19.80
CA GLY A 130 11.63 6.38 -19.69
C GLY A 130 11.11 7.15 -18.49
N ILE A 131 12.04 7.77 -17.75
CA ILE A 131 11.81 8.60 -16.58
C ILE A 131 12.62 9.88 -16.76
N TRP A 132 11.95 11.02 -16.62
CA TRP A 132 12.59 12.33 -16.73
C TRP A 132 12.02 13.30 -15.69
N ILE A 133 12.89 14.01 -14.97
CA ILE A 133 12.52 14.98 -13.92
C ILE A 133 12.93 16.39 -14.36
N ASN A 134 14.24 16.61 -14.46
CA ASN A 134 14.84 17.84 -14.99
C ASN A 134 16.24 17.53 -15.51
N LYS A 135 16.89 18.51 -16.12
CA LYS A 135 18.26 18.35 -16.65
C LYS A 135 19.22 17.95 -15.52
N ASP A 136 20.09 16.97 -15.80
CA ASP A 136 21.14 16.48 -14.90
C ASP A 136 20.64 15.77 -13.61
N ASN A 137 19.35 15.48 -13.49
CA ASN A 137 18.84 14.65 -12.40
C ASN A 137 19.34 13.20 -12.52
N THR A 138 19.92 12.67 -11.44
CA THR A 138 20.49 11.31 -11.39
C THR A 138 19.44 10.18 -11.45
N ILE A 139 18.17 10.49 -11.20
CA ILE A 139 17.05 9.55 -11.31
C ILE A 139 16.58 9.39 -12.77
N ASN A 140 16.88 10.36 -13.65
CA ASN A 140 16.56 10.24 -15.08
C ASN A 140 17.09 8.94 -15.64
N LYS A 141 16.22 8.18 -16.32
CA LYS A 141 16.56 6.82 -16.76
C LYS A 141 15.81 6.43 -18.01
N ALA A 142 16.51 5.75 -18.91
CA ALA A 142 15.92 4.95 -19.97
C ALA A 142 16.38 3.50 -19.76
N CYS A 143 15.47 2.54 -19.66
CA CYS A 143 15.83 1.16 -19.39
C CYS A 143 14.86 0.16 -19.99
N ARG A 144 15.35 -1.07 -20.19
CA ARG A 144 14.53 -2.21 -20.59
C ARG A 144 13.64 -2.64 -19.42
N VAL A 145 12.38 -2.90 -19.71
CA VAL A 145 11.43 -3.47 -18.74
C VAL A 145 11.84 -4.91 -18.41
N PRO A 146 12.06 -5.26 -17.13
CA PRO A 146 12.36 -6.63 -16.74
C PRO A 146 11.12 -7.54 -16.81
N GLY A 147 11.36 -8.85 -16.88
CA GLY A 147 10.29 -9.86 -16.84
C GLY A 147 9.67 -10.18 -18.19
N LEU A 148 8.63 -11.01 -18.17
CA LEU A 148 8.01 -11.59 -19.36
C LEU A 148 6.85 -10.74 -19.92
N ASN A 149 6.19 -9.96 -19.09
CA ASN A 149 5.11 -9.08 -19.56
C ASN A 149 5.74 -7.87 -20.25
N GLN A 150 5.67 -7.82 -21.58
CA GLN A 150 6.32 -6.80 -22.40
C GLN A 150 5.27 -6.10 -23.25
N ASN A 151 4.78 -4.96 -22.76
CA ASN A 151 3.89 -4.07 -23.49
C ASN A 151 4.14 -2.61 -23.06
N THR A 152 3.51 -1.66 -23.76
CA THR A 152 3.70 -0.22 -23.52
C THR A 152 3.30 0.17 -22.10
N GLU A 153 2.16 -0.35 -21.62
CA GLU A 153 1.61 -0.05 -20.30
C GLU A 153 2.52 -0.55 -19.18
N THR A 154 3.13 -1.72 -19.35
CA THR A 154 4.13 -2.27 -18.42
C THR A 154 5.37 -1.38 -18.36
N GLY A 155 5.77 -0.80 -19.50
CA GLY A 155 6.84 0.19 -19.55
C GLY A 155 6.54 1.44 -18.72
N GLU A 156 5.31 1.94 -18.77
CA GLU A 156 4.90 3.08 -17.94
C GLU A 156 4.79 2.71 -16.46
N LEU A 157 4.17 1.57 -16.13
CA LEU A 157 4.07 1.07 -14.75
C LEU A 157 5.44 0.92 -14.10
N TYR A 158 6.40 0.35 -14.82
CA TYR A 158 7.76 0.19 -14.34
C TYR A 158 8.47 1.54 -14.13
N ALA A 159 8.21 2.53 -14.99
CA ALA A 159 8.74 3.89 -14.81
C ALA A 159 8.21 4.55 -13.52
N ILE A 160 6.91 4.39 -13.24
CA ILE A 160 6.27 4.89 -12.02
C ILE A 160 6.83 4.17 -10.79
N GLU A 161 6.86 2.84 -10.82
CA GLU A 161 7.40 2.01 -9.74
C GLU A 161 8.83 2.40 -9.40
N TYR A 162 9.71 2.50 -10.40
CA TYR A 162 11.11 2.88 -10.20
C TYR A 162 11.23 4.27 -9.56
N THR A 163 10.42 5.22 -10.04
CA THR A 163 10.39 6.59 -9.52
C THR A 163 9.92 6.59 -8.06
N ALA A 164 8.83 5.90 -7.76
CA ALA A 164 8.24 5.83 -6.42
C ALA A 164 9.17 5.12 -5.41
N CYS A 165 9.97 4.16 -5.87
CA CYS A 165 11.00 3.49 -5.08
C CYS A 165 12.24 4.40 -4.82
N LYS A 166 12.60 5.28 -5.76
CA LYS A 166 13.82 6.11 -5.68
C LYS A 166 13.62 7.47 -5.03
N ILE A 167 12.43 8.04 -5.12
CA ILE A 167 12.17 9.36 -4.51
C ILE A 167 11.74 9.16 -3.05
N PRO A 168 12.39 9.87 -2.10
CA PRO A 168 12.05 9.83 -0.68
C PRO A 168 10.54 9.99 -0.41
N LYS A 169 10.06 9.33 0.65
CA LYS A 169 8.63 9.31 1.00
C LYS A 169 8.14 10.62 1.62
N ASP A 170 9.02 11.48 2.10
CA ASP A 170 8.74 12.84 2.57
C ASP A 170 8.59 13.87 1.42
N VAL A 171 8.47 13.40 0.17
CA VAL A 171 8.31 14.23 -1.02
C VAL A 171 7.03 13.82 -1.77
N GLN A 172 6.22 14.81 -2.13
CA GLN A 172 5.06 14.60 -2.98
C GLN A 172 5.49 14.32 -4.43
N LEU A 173 4.97 13.23 -4.99
CA LEU A 173 5.17 12.90 -6.40
C LEU A 173 4.01 13.39 -7.25
N LYS A 174 4.32 14.23 -8.23
CA LYS A 174 3.43 14.53 -9.35
C LYS A 174 3.92 13.76 -10.57
N ILE A 175 3.18 12.72 -10.96
CA ILE A 175 3.51 11.90 -12.12
C ILE A 175 2.73 12.41 -13.33
N GLU A 176 3.45 12.83 -14.36
CA GLU A 176 2.92 13.20 -15.66
C GLU A 176 3.05 12.00 -16.60
N SER A 177 1.91 11.53 -17.10
CA SER A 177 1.82 10.42 -18.05
C SER A 177 0.78 10.71 -19.11
N LYS A 178 1.03 10.22 -20.33
CA LYS A 178 0.08 10.32 -21.45
C LYS A 178 -0.97 9.20 -21.45
N SER A 179 -0.82 8.19 -20.59
CA SER A 179 -1.67 7.01 -20.60
C SER A 179 -2.83 7.14 -19.65
N LYS A 180 -3.98 7.54 -20.20
CA LYS A 180 -5.25 7.61 -19.46
C LYS A 180 -5.64 6.25 -18.86
N TYR A 181 -5.38 5.17 -19.58
CA TYR A 181 -5.60 3.81 -19.08
C TYR A 181 -4.83 3.60 -17.77
N MET A 182 -3.54 3.92 -17.77
CA MET A 182 -2.70 3.72 -16.59
C MET A 182 -3.10 4.60 -15.42
N ILE A 183 -3.30 5.89 -15.67
CA ILE A 183 -3.73 6.83 -14.64
C ILE A 183 -5.03 6.33 -14.00
N ASN A 184 -6.00 5.89 -14.80
CA ASN A 184 -7.26 5.34 -14.28
C ASN A 184 -7.03 4.05 -13.49
N ALA A 185 -6.21 3.13 -13.99
CA ALA A 185 -5.95 1.83 -13.38
C ALA A 185 -5.36 1.94 -11.97
N ILE A 186 -4.49 2.91 -11.72
CA ILE A 186 -3.89 3.14 -10.39
C ILE A 186 -4.67 4.14 -9.53
N THR A 187 -5.66 4.86 -10.08
CA THR A 187 -6.49 5.83 -9.34
C THR A 187 -7.95 5.38 -9.31
N SER A 188 -8.81 5.90 -10.20
CA SER A 188 -10.26 5.75 -10.15
C SER A 188 -10.76 4.30 -10.29
N SER A 189 -10.05 3.43 -11.01
CA SER A 189 -10.44 2.04 -11.22
C SER A 189 -9.87 1.08 -10.17
N LEU A 190 -8.93 1.54 -9.36
CA LEU A 190 -8.24 0.70 -8.39
C LEU A 190 -9.19 0.04 -7.38
N PRO A 191 -10.14 0.76 -6.74
CA PRO A 191 -11.06 0.13 -5.78
C PRO A 191 -11.86 -1.01 -6.40
N TYR A 192 -12.38 -0.80 -7.62
CA TYR A 192 -13.10 -1.82 -8.38
C TYR A 192 -12.23 -3.05 -8.69
N TYR A 193 -10.95 -2.86 -9.00
CA TYR A 193 -10.02 -3.97 -9.25
C TYR A 193 -9.75 -4.80 -8.00
N GLU A 194 -9.63 -4.14 -6.84
CA GLU A 194 -9.47 -4.79 -5.55
C GLU A 194 -10.73 -5.59 -5.17
N ASP A 195 -11.91 -4.98 -5.28
CA ASP A 195 -13.19 -5.60 -4.93
C ASP A 195 -13.48 -6.87 -5.73
N LYS A 196 -13.12 -6.90 -7.01
CA LYS A 196 -13.29 -8.09 -7.87
C LYS A 196 -12.14 -9.11 -7.77
N GLY A 197 -11.20 -8.91 -6.83
CA GLY A 197 -10.06 -9.80 -6.65
C GLY A 197 -9.10 -9.83 -7.83
N TRP A 198 -9.03 -8.75 -8.62
CA TRP A 198 -8.16 -8.60 -9.79
C TRP A 198 -8.43 -9.55 -10.96
N ILE A 199 -9.56 -10.26 -10.94
CA ILE A 199 -9.91 -11.23 -12.00
C ILE A 199 -10.14 -10.48 -13.32
N GLY A 200 -9.45 -10.93 -14.37
CA GLY A 200 -9.52 -10.35 -15.72
C GLY A 200 -8.98 -8.92 -15.82
N VAL A 201 -8.15 -8.47 -14.87
CA VAL A 201 -7.45 -7.18 -14.97
C VAL A 201 -6.14 -7.40 -15.71
N GLN A 202 -6.00 -6.78 -16.88
CA GLN A 202 -4.74 -6.78 -17.62
C GLN A 202 -3.64 -6.08 -16.80
N ASN A 203 -2.42 -6.61 -16.83
CA ASN A 203 -1.27 -6.08 -16.08
C ASN A 203 -1.51 -6.00 -14.55
N ALA A 204 -2.43 -6.81 -14.00
CA ALA A 204 -2.76 -6.81 -12.58
C ALA A 204 -1.54 -6.90 -11.66
N HIS A 205 -0.58 -7.75 -12.01
CA HIS A 205 0.63 -7.94 -11.23
C HIS A 205 1.49 -6.67 -11.20
N GLU A 206 1.68 -6.03 -12.35
CA GLU A 206 2.45 -4.79 -12.48
C GLU A 206 1.75 -3.63 -11.76
N ILE A 207 0.43 -3.50 -11.89
CA ILE A 207 -0.36 -2.49 -11.19
C ILE A 207 -0.21 -2.65 -9.67
N LYS A 208 -0.39 -3.87 -9.14
CA LYS A 208 -0.21 -4.17 -7.71
C LYS A 208 1.18 -3.78 -7.20
N ARG A 209 2.22 -4.10 -7.97
CA ARG A 209 3.59 -3.76 -7.61
C ARG A 209 3.81 -2.25 -7.59
N THR A 210 3.25 -1.53 -8.56
CA THR A 210 3.34 -0.06 -8.59
C THR A 210 2.61 0.60 -7.43
N ILE A 211 1.36 0.23 -7.14
CA ILE A 211 0.58 0.84 -6.04
C ILE A 211 1.19 0.54 -4.66
N ALA A 212 1.92 -0.56 -4.50
CA ALA A 212 2.64 -0.86 -3.27
C ALA A 212 3.76 0.15 -2.96
N TRP A 213 4.28 0.83 -3.99
CA TRP A 213 5.33 1.84 -3.86
C TRP A 213 4.81 3.28 -3.78
N LEU A 214 3.56 3.54 -4.14
CA LEU A 214 2.96 4.88 -4.08
C LEU A 214 2.63 5.23 -2.63
#